data_AF-A0A7W1TS53-F1
#
_entry.id   AF-A0A7W1TS53-F1
#
_cell.length_a   1.000
_cell.length_b   1.000
_cell.length_c   1.000
_cell.angle_alpha   90.00
_cell.angle_beta   90.00
_cell.angle_gamma   90.00
#
_symmetry.space_group_name_H-M   'P 1'
#
loop_
_entity.id
_entity.type
_entity.pdbx_description
1 polymer ?
#
loop_
_entity_poly.entity_id
_entity_poly.type
_entity_poly.pdbx_seq_one_letter_code
_entity_poly.pdbx_strand_id
1 'polypeptide(L)'
;MTPPELRLLVDYHYWARDRMLDALEALPPEAFARPTGNSFGSIRDTVVHLYSAEWIWLQRWHGASPSTPPPGIASLSGVTSVRAAWTALESAVRRYVTELDDARVDERVRYRNMDGIEAESSRWTMLQHVVNHASYHRGQVTTMIRQAGGAAPLAQDLIAFYRERGV
;
A
#
# COMPACT_ATOMS: atom_id res chain seq x y z
N MET A 1 -18.03 -9.08 0.77
CA MET A 1 -16.84 -9.69 1.38
C MET A 1 -17.13 -9.86 2.87
N THR A 2 -16.55 -10.86 3.51
CA THR A 2 -16.65 -11.07 4.97
C THR A 2 -15.45 -10.44 5.70
N PRO A 3 -15.53 -10.16 7.01
CA PRO A 3 -14.38 -9.68 7.79
C PRO A 3 -13.15 -10.60 7.68
N PRO A 4 -13.25 -11.94 7.73
CA PRO A 4 -12.11 -12.83 7.48
C PRO A 4 -11.47 -12.64 6.09
N GLU A 5 -12.26 -12.47 5.03
CA GLU A 5 -11.74 -12.24 3.67
C GLU A 5 -10.98 -10.90 3.58
N LEU A 6 -11.47 -9.86 4.25
CA LEU A 6 -10.78 -8.57 4.29
C LEU A 6 -9.45 -8.65 5.05
N ARG A 7 -9.42 -9.37 6.18
CA ARG A 7 -8.17 -9.62 6.93
C ARG A 7 -7.16 -10.39 6.07
N LEU A 8 -7.63 -11.37 5.28
CA LEU A 8 -6.78 -12.13 4.36
C LEU A 8 -6.21 -11.25 3.23
N LEU A 9 -6.98 -10.31 2.69
CA LEU A 9 -6.47 -9.33 1.71
C LEU A 9 -5.40 -8.41 2.33
N VAL A 10 -5.61 -7.96 3.56
CA VAL A 10 -4.63 -7.13 4.29
C VAL A 10 -3.35 -7.91 4.57
N ASP A 11 -3.47 -9.18 4.96
CA ASP A 11 -2.32 -10.08 5.14
C ASP A 11 -1.51 -10.23 3.85
N TYR A 12 -2.20 -10.48 2.73
CA TYR A 12 -1.57 -10.56 1.41
C TYR A 12 -0.85 -9.26 1.05
N HIS A 13 -1.50 -8.11 1.27
CA HIS A 13 -0.94 -6.80 0.94
C HIS A 13 0.40 -6.56 1.63
N TYR A 14 0.48 -6.84 2.93
CA TYR A 14 1.71 -6.63 3.70
C TYR A 14 2.78 -7.69 3.43
N TRP A 15 2.39 -8.95 3.22
CA TRP A 15 3.32 -9.99 2.75
C TRP A 15 3.97 -9.61 1.40
N ALA A 16 3.19 -9.07 0.46
CA ALA A 16 3.70 -8.64 -0.84
C ALA A 16 4.53 -7.36 -0.74
N ARG A 17 4.13 -6.42 0.14
CA ARG A 17 4.90 -5.21 0.47
C ARG A 17 6.28 -5.58 1.00
N ASP A 18 6.37 -6.52 1.93
CA ASP A 18 7.66 -6.87 2.56
C ASP A 18 8.64 -7.43 1.53
N ARG A 19 8.19 -8.30 0.63
CA ARG A 19 9.01 -8.78 -0.50
C ARG A 19 9.52 -7.64 -1.38
N MET A 20 8.69 -6.64 -1.65
CA MET A 20 9.09 -5.45 -2.40
C MET A 20 10.18 -4.69 -1.64
N LEU A 21 9.96 -4.40 -0.36
CA LEU A 21 10.89 -3.63 0.46
C LEU A 21 12.22 -4.37 0.65
N ASP A 22 12.20 -5.69 0.82
CA ASP A 22 13.41 -6.52 0.93
C ASP A 22 14.26 -6.45 -0.34
N ALA A 23 13.62 -6.50 -1.52
CA ALA A 23 14.32 -6.35 -2.80
C ALA A 23 14.88 -4.93 -2.98
N LEU A 24 14.18 -3.91 -2.47
CA LEU A 24 14.64 -2.52 -2.51
C LEU A 24 15.82 -2.27 -1.57
N GLU A 25 15.87 -2.92 -0.40
CA GLU A 25 17.00 -2.81 0.54
C GLU A 25 18.30 -3.40 -0.03
N ALA A 26 18.20 -4.33 -0.97
CA ALA A 26 19.37 -4.89 -1.66
C ALA A 26 19.94 -3.97 -2.75
N LEU A 27 19.25 -2.88 -3.11
CA LEU A 27 19.75 -1.91 -4.09
C LEU A 27 20.74 -0.93 -3.45
N PRO A 28 21.68 -0.38 -4.25
CA PRO A 28 22.43 0.79 -3.83
C PRO A 28 21.49 1.94 -3.42
N PRO A 29 21.72 2.63 -2.29
CA PRO A 29 20.80 3.66 -1.77
C PRO A 29 20.42 4.74 -2.79
N GLU A 30 21.35 5.12 -3.66
CA GLU A 30 21.15 6.10 -4.72
C GLU A 30 20.15 5.65 -5.79
N ALA A 31 19.98 4.35 -6.00
CA ALA A 31 19.01 3.82 -6.96
C ALA A 31 17.57 4.14 -6.56
N PHE A 32 17.30 4.27 -5.25
CA PHE A 32 15.96 4.52 -4.73
C PHE A 32 15.41 5.88 -5.19
N ALA A 33 16.24 6.91 -5.23
CA ALA A 33 15.84 8.27 -5.62
C ALA A 33 16.18 8.62 -7.07
N ARG A 34 16.83 7.72 -7.82
CA ARG A 34 17.23 7.98 -9.21
C ARG A 34 16.01 8.10 -10.13
N PRO A 35 16.03 9.02 -11.12
CA PRO A 35 14.97 9.12 -12.13
C PRO A 35 14.77 7.82 -12.92
N THR A 36 13.52 7.42 -13.14
CA THR A 36 13.16 6.16 -13.85
C THR A 36 12.38 6.36 -15.14
N GLY A 37 11.85 7.58 -15.38
CA GLY A 37 11.02 7.88 -16.56
C GLY A 37 9.65 7.19 -16.57
N ASN A 38 9.17 6.73 -15.41
CA ASN A 38 7.89 6.06 -15.24
C ASN A 38 6.77 7.05 -14.80
N SER A 39 5.59 6.57 -14.43
CA SER A 39 4.47 7.39 -13.93
C SER A 39 4.84 8.29 -12.76
N PHE A 40 5.80 7.87 -11.93
CA PHE A 40 6.43 8.69 -10.90
C PHE A 40 7.91 8.88 -11.21
N GLY A 41 8.50 9.96 -10.68
CA GLY A 41 9.87 10.36 -10.97
C GLY A 41 10.90 9.28 -10.64
N SER A 42 10.72 8.57 -9.53
CA SER A 42 11.67 7.57 -9.02
C SER A 42 10.97 6.36 -8.37
N ILE A 43 11.77 5.35 -8.01
CA ILE A 43 11.32 4.22 -7.17
C ILE A 43 10.76 4.76 -5.85
N ARG A 44 11.51 5.66 -5.20
CA ARG A 44 11.11 6.35 -3.97
C ARG A 44 9.73 6.97 -4.12
N ASP A 45 9.52 7.76 -5.17
CA ASP A 45 8.25 8.48 -5.35
C ASP A 45 7.08 7.51 -5.55
N THR A 46 7.30 6.39 -6.23
CA THR A 46 6.28 5.34 -6.39
C THR A 46 5.95 4.65 -5.07
N VAL A 47 6.97 4.33 -4.27
CA VAL A 47 6.80 3.67 -2.97
C VAL A 47 6.17 4.60 -1.94
N VAL A 48 6.56 5.88 -1.94
CA VAL A 48 5.96 6.92 -1.10
C VAL A 48 4.51 7.20 -1.54
N HIS A 49 4.19 7.15 -2.83
CA HIS A 49 2.82 7.22 -3.33
C HIS A 49 1.96 6.07 -2.78
N LEU A 50 2.46 4.83 -2.80
CA LEU A 50 1.75 3.68 -2.24
C LEU A 50 1.43 3.86 -0.76
N TYR A 51 2.44 4.23 0.05
CA TYR A 51 2.26 4.53 1.47
C TYR A 51 1.22 5.66 1.68
N SER A 52 1.33 6.73 0.89
CA SER A 52 0.45 7.89 1.02
C SER A 52 -0.99 7.57 0.65
N ALA A 53 -1.20 6.80 -0.43
CA ALA A 53 -2.52 6.36 -0.85
C ALA A 53 -3.19 5.53 0.26
N GLU A 54 -2.48 4.57 0.83
CA GLU A 54 -2.98 3.75 1.93
C GLU A 54 -3.30 4.58 3.18
N TRP A 55 -2.43 5.53 3.55
CA TRP A 55 -2.68 6.44 4.67
C TRP A 55 -3.94 7.28 4.45
N ILE A 56 -4.12 7.85 3.25
CA ILE A 56 -5.30 8.64 2.88
C ILE A 56 -6.57 7.79 2.99
N TRP A 57 -6.54 6.55 2.48
CA TRP A 57 -7.69 5.65 2.58
C TRP A 57 -8.02 5.27 4.02
N LEU A 58 -7.02 5.03 4.86
CA LEU A 58 -7.23 4.83 6.29
C LEU A 58 -7.88 6.06 6.96
N GLN A 59 -7.49 7.29 6.60
CA GLN A 59 -8.17 8.48 7.12
C GLN A 59 -9.65 8.50 6.68
N ARG A 60 -9.92 8.17 5.41
CA ARG A 60 -11.29 8.09 4.87
C ARG A 60 -12.13 7.06 5.58
N TRP A 61 -11.57 5.91 5.91
CA TRP A 61 -12.22 4.88 6.71
C TRP A 61 -12.68 5.37 8.10
N HIS A 62 -11.95 6.34 8.67
CA HIS A 62 -12.31 7.03 9.92
C HIS A 62 -13.17 8.28 9.72
N GLY A 63 -13.67 8.52 8.50
CA GLY A 63 -14.54 9.66 8.16
C GLY A 63 -13.81 10.96 7.86
N ALA A 64 -12.47 10.96 7.82
CA ALA A 64 -11.68 12.13 7.47
C ALA A 64 -11.33 12.15 5.97
N SER A 65 -11.34 13.33 5.34
CA SER A 65 -10.97 13.49 3.93
C SER A 65 -9.77 14.42 3.78
N PRO A 66 -8.55 13.95 4.09
CA PRO A 66 -7.37 14.79 3.98
C PRO A 66 -7.16 15.23 2.52
N SER A 67 -6.88 16.52 2.34
CA SER A 67 -6.47 17.11 1.05
C SER A 67 -4.96 17.32 0.96
N THR A 68 -4.22 16.96 2.00
CA THR A 68 -2.77 17.10 2.09
C THR A 68 -2.08 15.74 2.21
N PRO A 69 -0.80 15.64 1.83
CA PRO A 69 -0.01 14.43 2.04
C PRO A 69 0.06 14.03 3.52
N PRO A 70 0.41 12.76 3.82
CA PRO A 70 0.66 12.31 5.19
C PRO A 70 1.70 13.19 5.90
N PRO A 71 1.52 13.46 7.21
CA PRO A 71 2.54 14.12 8.02
C PRO A 71 3.89 13.40 7.90
N GLY A 72 4.98 14.17 7.81
CA GLY A 72 6.33 13.61 7.76
C GLY A 72 6.72 12.98 6.41
N ILE A 73 5.93 13.13 5.34
CA ILE A 73 6.28 12.57 4.01
C ILE A 73 7.69 12.94 3.53
N ALA A 74 8.20 14.11 3.90
CA ALA A 74 9.55 14.57 3.55
C ALA A 74 10.67 13.72 4.18
N SER A 75 10.42 13.06 5.32
CA SER A 75 11.41 12.18 5.97
C SER A 75 11.48 10.78 5.34
N LEU A 76 10.58 10.46 4.41
CA LEU A 76 10.57 9.21 3.66
C LEU A 76 11.58 9.27 2.50
N SER A 77 12.85 9.41 2.83
CA SER A 77 13.96 9.55 1.88
C SER A 77 14.64 8.23 1.52
N GLY A 78 14.51 7.19 2.34
CA GLY A 78 15.15 5.89 2.14
C GLY A 78 14.22 4.73 2.45
N VAL A 79 14.62 3.52 2.03
CA VAL A 79 13.80 2.31 2.21
C VAL A 79 13.54 2.03 3.71
N THR A 80 14.53 2.24 4.57
CA THR A 80 14.39 2.07 6.03
C THR A 80 13.36 3.02 6.64
N SER A 81 13.36 4.30 6.27
CA SER A 81 12.39 5.26 6.83
C SER A 81 10.98 5.01 6.31
N VAL A 82 10.85 4.60 5.05
CA VAL A 82 9.59 4.11 4.48
C VAL A 82 9.09 2.88 5.23
N ARG A 83 9.94 1.86 5.43
CA ARG A 83 9.55 0.62 6.13
C ARG A 83 9.05 0.91 7.54
N ALA A 84 9.75 1.78 8.28
CA ALA A 84 9.33 2.17 9.62
C ALA A 84 7.95 2.86 9.63
N ALA A 85 7.74 3.83 8.75
CA ALA A 85 6.45 4.53 8.64
C ALA A 85 5.32 3.59 8.20
N TRP A 86 5.58 2.72 7.23
CA TRP A 86 4.58 1.79 6.71
C TRP A 86 4.24 0.67 7.69
N THR A 87 5.18 0.26 8.55
CA THR A 87 4.93 -0.71 9.64
C THR A 87 3.99 -0.11 10.69
N ALA A 88 4.14 1.18 11.01
CA ALA A 88 3.22 1.89 11.90
C ALA A 88 1.82 2.01 11.26
N LEU A 89 1.76 2.31 9.96
CA LEU A 89 0.51 2.35 9.21
C LEU A 89 -0.17 0.97 9.18
N GLU A 90 0.58 -0.10 8.95
CA GLU A 90 0.09 -1.48 8.99
C GLU A 90 -0.58 -1.80 10.31
N SER A 91 0.04 -1.43 11.43
CA SER A 91 -0.53 -1.65 12.75
C SER A 91 -1.89 -0.97 12.91
N ALA A 92 -2.07 0.22 12.33
CA ALA A 92 -3.34 0.94 12.35
C ALA A 92 -4.39 0.30 11.42
N VAL A 93 -4.00 -0.09 10.20
CA VAL A 93 -4.90 -0.76 9.25
C VAL A 93 -5.37 -2.11 9.79
N ARG A 94 -4.46 -2.92 10.34
CA ARG A 94 -4.81 -4.22 10.94
C ARG A 94 -5.79 -4.07 12.09
N ARG A 95 -5.58 -3.07 12.96
CA ARG A 95 -6.51 -2.75 14.04
C ARG A 95 -7.89 -2.42 13.50
N TYR A 96 -7.94 -1.49 12.53
CA TYR A 96 -9.19 -1.08 11.89
C TYR A 96 -9.96 -2.27 11.29
N VAL A 97 -9.30 -3.13 10.52
CA VAL A 97 -9.96 -4.29 9.87
C VAL A 97 -10.31 -5.40 10.86
N THR A 98 -9.62 -5.49 12.00
CA THR A 98 -9.99 -6.43 13.08
C THR A 98 -11.32 -6.03 13.73
N GLU A 99 -11.57 -4.73 13.87
CA GLU A 99 -12.78 -4.16 14.50
C GLU A 99 -14.01 -4.11 13.56
N LEU A 100 -13.89 -4.55 12.31
CA LEU A 100 -15.03 -4.66 11.40
C LEU A 100 -15.83 -5.93 11.67
N ASP A 101 -17.13 -5.77 11.89
CA ASP A 101 -18.13 -6.84 11.84
C ASP A 101 -18.83 -6.87 10.47
N ASP A 102 -19.67 -7.89 10.23
CA ASP A 102 -20.35 -8.07 8.95
C ASP A 102 -21.17 -6.84 8.52
N ALA A 103 -21.84 -6.17 9.46
CA ALA A 103 -22.66 -5.00 9.16
C ALA A 103 -21.80 -3.81 8.71
N ARG A 104 -20.67 -3.58 9.39
CA ARG A 104 -19.76 -2.47 9.06
C ARG A 104 -19.02 -2.69 7.76
N VAL A 105 -18.80 -3.94 7.34
CA VAL A 105 -18.11 -4.24 6.07
C VAL A 105 -18.85 -3.65 4.86
N ASP A 106 -20.18 -3.71 4.85
CA ASP A 106 -21.02 -3.15 3.77
C ASP A 106 -21.42 -1.68 3.99
N GLU A 107 -21.21 -1.15 5.20
CA GLU A 107 -21.50 0.24 5.53
C GLU A 107 -20.72 1.20 4.61
N ARG A 108 -21.45 2.17 4.06
CA ARG A 108 -20.95 3.15 3.10
C ARG A 108 -20.34 4.34 3.82
N VAL A 109 -19.15 4.73 3.37
CA VAL A 109 -18.38 5.86 3.89
C VAL A 109 -18.38 6.98 2.86
N ARG A 110 -18.78 8.18 3.30
CA ARG A 110 -18.67 9.41 2.51
C ARG A 110 -17.31 10.04 2.70
N TYR A 111 -16.72 10.53 1.61
CA TYR A 111 -15.43 11.18 1.63
C TYR A 111 -15.27 12.13 0.43
N ARG A 112 -14.28 13.02 0.50
CA ARG A 112 -13.81 13.78 -0.67
C ARG A 112 -12.59 13.12 -1.28
N ASN A 113 -12.60 13.01 -2.62
CA ASN A 113 -11.43 12.57 -3.36
C ASN A 113 -10.34 13.66 -3.34
N MET A 114 -9.19 13.41 -3.96
CA MET A 114 -8.08 14.37 -3.97
C MET A 114 -8.39 15.66 -4.76
N ASP A 115 -9.39 15.63 -5.64
CA ASP A 115 -9.91 16.79 -6.38
C ASP A 115 -11.00 17.55 -5.61
N GLY A 116 -11.31 17.13 -4.38
CA GLY A 116 -12.35 17.73 -3.54
C GLY A 116 -13.78 17.31 -3.88
N ILE A 117 -13.96 16.36 -4.80
CA ILE A 117 -15.26 15.84 -5.24
C ILE A 117 -15.80 14.84 -4.20
N GLU A 118 -17.06 15.02 -3.80
CA GLU A 118 -17.77 14.10 -2.91
C GLU A 118 -17.94 12.73 -3.56
N ALA A 119 -17.64 11.68 -2.79
CA ALA A 119 -17.77 10.29 -3.19
C ALA A 119 -18.26 9.45 -2.01
N GLU A 120 -18.80 8.27 -2.32
CA GLU A 120 -19.29 7.35 -1.32
C GLU A 120 -19.01 5.90 -1.77
N SER A 121 -18.47 5.08 -0.87
CA SER A 121 -18.11 3.69 -1.18
C SER A 121 -18.26 2.80 0.06
N SER A 122 -18.54 1.51 -0.12
CA SER A 122 -18.54 0.56 1.01
C SER A 122 -17.11 0.32 1.49
N ARG A 123 -16.95 -0.02 2.77
CA ARG A 123 -15.61 -0.28 3.34
C ARG A 123 -14.88 -1.39 2.62
N TRP A 124 -15.58 -2.45 2.22
CA TRP A 124 -14.94 -3.54 1.49
C TRP A 124 -14.40 -3.14 0.12
N THR A 125 -15.10 -2.28 -0.65
CA THR A 125 -14.59 -1.84 -1.96
C THR A 125 -13.38 -0.94 -1.79
N MET A 126 -13.36 -0.10 -0.76
CA MET A 126 -12.22 0.76 -0.45
C MET A 126 -10.98 -0.09 -0.08
N LEU A 127 -11.14 -1.11 0.77
CA LEU A 127 -10.06 -2.04 1.15
C LEU A 127 -9.54 -2.84 -0.06
N GLN A 128 -10.45 -3.39 -0.86
CA GLN A 128 -10.09 -4.12 -2.09
C GLN A 128 -9.35 -3.21 -3.06
N HIS A 129 -9.80 -1.95 -3.22
CA HIS A 129 -9.13 -0.96 -4.04
C HIS A 129 -7.70 -0.70 -3.57
N VAL A 130 -7.48 -0.48 -2.27
CA VAL A 130 -6.12 -0.25 -1.71
C VAL A 130 -5.19 -1.40 -2.07
N VAL A 131 -5.62 -2.65 -1.86
CA VAL A 131 -4.81 -3.85 -2.14
C VAL A 131 -4.53 -3.98 -3.63
N ASN A 132 -5.53 -3.78 -4.49
CA ASN A 132 -5.39 -3.90 -5.94
C ASN A 132 -4.53 -2.78 -6.56
N HIS A 133 -4.75 -1.53 -6.13
CA HIS A 133 -3.91 -0.38 -6.47
C HIS A 133 -2.45 -0.63 -6.07
N ALA A 134 -2.23 -1.24 -4.90
CA ALA A 134 -0.90 -1.60 -4.47
C ALA A 134 -0.25 -2.66 -5.36
N SER A 135 -1.00 -3.69 -5.79
CA SER A 135 -0.48 -4.70 -6.72
C SER A 135 -0.06 -4.11 -8.07
N TYR A 136 -0.85 -3.18 -8.62
CA TYR A 136 -0.49 -2.47 -9.85
C TYR A 136 0.86 -1.76 -9.76
N HIS A 137 1.06 -0.93 -8.73
CA HIS A 137 2.31 -0.19 -8.57
C HIS A 137 3.48 -1.06 -8.07
N ARG A 138 3.26 -2.14 -7.31
CA ARG A 138 4.32 -3.13 -7.02
C ARG A 138 4.88 -3.76 -8.29
N GLY A 139 4.04 -3.99 -9.30
CA GLY A 139 4.49 -4.40 -10.63
C GLY A 139 5.40 -3.36 -11.29
N GLN A 140 5.05 -2.07 -11.20
CA GLN A 140 5.92 -0.99 -11.67
C GLN A 140 7.26 -0.94 -10.90
N VAL A 141 7.23 -1.11 -9.58
CA VAL A 141 8.44 -1.15 -8.75
C VAL A 141 9.34 -2.33 -9.12
N THR A 142 8.77 -3.51 -9.36
CA THR A 142 9.51 -4.67 -9.85
C THR A 142 10.27 -4.37 -11.15
N THR A 143 9.62 -3.69 -12.11
CA THR A 143 10.26 -3.27 -13.35
C THR A 143 11.40 -2.27 -13.09
N MET A 144 11.17 -1.28 -12.22
CA MET A 144 12.20 -0.28 -11.90
C MET A 144 13.41 -0.88 -11.16
N ILE A 145 13.19 -1.87 -10.27
CA ILE A 145 14.28 -2.62 -9.63
C ILE A 145 15.15 -3.31 -10.69
N ARG A 146 14.53 -3.97 -11.67
CA ARG A 146 15.26 -4.62 -12.78
C ARG A 146 16.03 -3.62 -13.63
N GLN A 147 15.42 -2.48 -13.97
CA GLN A 147 16.08 -1.40 -14.70
C GLN A 147 17.27 -0.81 -13.93
N ALA A 148 17.21 -0.85 -12.60
CA ALA A 148 18.30 -0.44 -11.74
C ALA A 148 19.44 -1.48 -11.61
N GLY A 149 19.31 -2.65 -12.25
CA GLY A 149 20.27 -3.75 -12.16
C GLY A 149 20.06 -4.66 -10.94
N GLY A 150 18.97 -4.47 -10.19
CA GLY A 150 18.64 -5.30 -9.03
C GLY A 150 17.93 -6.60 -9.38
N ALA A 151 17.99 -7.56 -8.46
CA ALA A 151 17.14 -8.74 -8.50
C ALA A 151 15.69 -8.36 -8.20
N ALA A 152 14.76 -8.86 -9.00
CA ALA A 152 13.33 -8.67 -8.73
C ALA A 152 12.94 -9.27 -7.37
N PRO A 153 11.90 -8.74 -6.71
CA PRO A 153 11.36 -9.34 -5.50
C PRO A 153 10.90 -10.78 -5.73
N LEU A 154 10.81 -11.54 -4.65
CA LEU A 154 10.12 -12.84 -4.64
C LEU A 154 8.69 -12.68 -5.16
N ALA A 155 8.09 -13.77 -5.66
CA ALA A 155 6.75 -13.77 -6.24
C ALA A 155 5.74 -13.05 -5.33
N GLN A 156 4.98 -12.12 -5.91
CA GLN A 156 4.03 -11.27 -5.18
C GLN A 156 2.57 -11.58 -5.56
N ASP A 157 2.37 -12.63 -6.37
CA ASP A 157 1.04 -13.06 -6.78
C ASP A 157 0.26 -13.62 -5.59
N LEU A 158 -1.05 -13.35 -5.56
CA LEU A 158 -1.94 -13.83 -4.50
C LEU A 158 -1.90 -15.37 -4.37
N ILE A 159 -1.75 -16.09 -5.48
CA ILE A 159 -1.65 -17.55 -5.45
C ILE A 159 -0.36 -18.04 -4.76
N ALA A 160 0.74 -17.29 -4.85
CA ALA A 160 1.98 -17.63 -4.14
C ALA A 160 1.81 -17.45 -2.64
N PHE A 161 1.11 -16.38 -2.22
CA PHE A 161 0.74 -16.17 -0.81
C PHE A 161 -0.09 -17.33 -0.23
N TYR A 162 -1.11 -17.81 -0.95
CA TYR A 162 -1.92 -18.94 -0.48
C TYR A 162 -1.11 -20.23 -0.35
N ARG A 163 -0.27 -20.54 -1.36
CA ARG A 163 0.59 -21.72 -1.34
C ARG A 163 1.56 -21.71 -0.15
N GLU A 164 2.13 -20.56 0.19
CA GLU A 164 3.00 -20.44 1.36
C GLU A 164 2.28 -20.57 2.69
N ARG A 165 1.00 -20.21 2.75
CA ARG A 165 0.15 -20.41 3.93
C ARG A 165 -0.46 -21.80 4.03
N GLY A 166 -0.31 -22.64 3.00
CA GLY A 166 -0.89 -23.98 2.96
C GLY A 166 -2.41 -23.99 2.85
N VAL A 167 -2.98 -22.99 2.17
CA VAL A 167 -4.43 -22.83 1.92
C VAL A 167 -4.76 -23.08 0.46
#